data_AF-A0A7J4K808-F1
#
_entry.id   AF-A0A7J4K808-F1
#
_cell.length_a   1.000
_cell.length_b   1.000
_cell.length_c   1.000
_cell.angle_alpha   90.00
_cell.angle_beta   90.00
_cell.angle_gamma   90.00
#
_symmetry.space_group_name_H-M   'P 1'
#
loop_
_entity.id
_entity.type
_entity.pdbx_description
1 polymer ?
#
loop_
_entity_poly.entity_id
_entity_poly.type
_entity_poly.pdbx_seq_one_letter_code
_entity_poly.pdbx_strand_id
1 'polypeptide(L)'
;MKTQAAPFIEKNSIKGILFSTLTKEHPLKIIDLTNIMRKRHGRSVTFQAVRKALLALADEGVLQRQDDGYSIRKEWANETKQMIDMLIKDLAEEPKRPRRTESIDEDVTVYLFSSINEMMKFWESIIDDWFQGFEKGDPHINCYQGAHLWEGILHLDRERTLMGQLKRKGIKSYAICTGGTPLDRNAAKFYKEIGLHVHITSSNATFDRAHYIATYGDIIVETTYPEKIVKKLDAFFRKNRTVEHLDLKALSEIVNLKAPVKLTVIKNRSMANHVNKSIIDQC
;
A
#
# COMPACT_ATOMS: atom_id res chain seq x y z
N MET A 1 -6.68 -14.89 2.68
CA MET A 1 -7.99 -14.47 2.13
C MET A 1 -8.03 -14.85 0.67
N LYS A 2 -8.90 -15.79 0.29
CA LYS A 2 -9.14 -16.18 -1.11
C LYS A 2 -10.61 -15.95 -1.42
N THR A 3 -10.91 -14.84 -2.06
CA THR A 3 -12.02 -14.70 -3.01
C THR A 3 -11.65 -13.56 -3.97
N GLN A 4 -10.93 -13.91 -5.03
CA GLN A 4 -10.89 -13.11 -6.25
C GLN A 4 -11.60 -13.90 -7.35
N ALA A 5 -12.88 -13.60 -7.53
CA ALA A 5 -13.59 -13.59 -8.80
C ALA A 5 -14.79 -12.63 -8.59
N ALA A 6 -15.12 -11.70 -9.48
CA ALA A 6 -14.79 -11.62 -10.90
C ALA A 6 -14.76 -10.18 -11.42
N PRO A 7 -13.75 -9.80 -12.24
CA PRO A 7 -13.87 -8.69 -13.18
C PRO A 7 -14.47 -9.12 -14.54
N PHE A 8 -14.86 -10.39 -14.74
CA PHE A 8 -15.30 -10.86 -16.06
C PHE A 8 -16.44 -11.88 -15.97
N ILE A 9 -17.60 -11.46 -15.48
CA ILE A 9 -18.80 -12.27 -15.68
C ILE A 9 -19.15 -12.22 -17.18
N GLU A 10 -19.01 -13.35 -17.88
CA GLU A 10 -19.35 -13.45 -19.30
C GLU A 10 -20.80 -12.99 -19.53
N LYS A 11 -20.98 -11.96 -20.37
CA LYS A 11 -22.27 -11.30 -20.62
C LYS A 11 -23.40 -12.27 -21.03
N ASN A 12 -23.04 -13.34 -21.74
CA ASN A 12 -23.98 -14.33 -22.26
C ASN A 12 -24.10 -15.59 -21.39
N SER A 13 -23.39 -15.67 -20.27
CA SER A 13 -23.53 -16.77 -19.30
C SER A 13 -24.79 -16.58 -18.45
N ILE A 14 -25.25 -17.65 -17.80
CA ILE A 14 -26.36 -17.59 -16.83
C ILE A 14 -26.02 -16.60 -15.71
N LYS A 15 -24.77 -16.62 -15.21
CA LYS A 15 -24.30 -15.66 -14.18
C LYS A 15 -24.38 -14.22 -14.67
N GLY A 16 -23.97 -13.93 -15.90
CA GLY A 16 -23.98 -12.58 -16.49
C GLY A 16 -25.39 -12.03 -16.65
N ILE A 17 -26.30 -12.88 -17.13
CA ILE A 17 -27.71 -12.52 -17.26
C ILE A 17 -28.33 -12.27 -15.88
N LEU A 18 -28.10 -13.14 -14.89
CA LEU A 18 -28.60 -12.95 -13.53
C LEU A 18 -28.08 -11.66 -12.90
N PHE A 19 -26.77 -11.42 -13.01
CA PHE A 19 -26.14 -10.20 -12.53
C PHE A 19 -26.79 -8.96 -13.16
N SER A 20 -26.91 -8.94 -14.50
CA SER A 20 -27.54 -7.81 -15.20
C SER A 20 -29.02 -7.60 -14.84
N THR A 21 -29.74 -8.68 -14.51
CA THR A 21 -31.13 -8.61 -14.06
C THR A 21 -31.19 -7.96 -12.68
N LEU A 22 -30.35 -8.44 -11.74
CA LEU A 22 -30.29 -7.93 -10.37
C LEU A 22 -29.75 -6.49 -10.27
N THR A 23 -28.95 -6.01 -11.24
CA THR A 23 -28.58 -4.58 -11.29
C THR A 23 -29.76 -3.64 -11.56
N LYS A 24 -30.84 -4.14 -12.17
CA LYS A 24 -32.01 -3.33 -12.53
C LYS A 24 -33.16 -3.49 -11.54
N GLU A 25 -33.39 -4.72 -11.08
CA GLU A 25 -34.52 -5.10 -10.25
C GLU A 25 -34.01 -6.00 -9.12
N HIS A 26 -34.12 -5.54 -7.87
CA HIS A 26 -33.71 -6.30 -6.68
C HIS A 26 -34.50 -5.84 -5.44
N PRO A 27 -34.69 -6.71 -4.42
CA PRO A 27 -34.37 -8.15 -4.41
C PRO A 27 -35.31 -8.96 -5.31
N LEU A 28 -34.83 -10.08 -5.86
CA LEU A 28 -35.67 -11.00 -6.64
C LEU A 28 -35.57 -12.44 -6.12
N LYS A 29 -36.70 -13.14 -6.06
CA LYS A 29 -36.74 -14.57 -5.73
C LYS A 29 -36.22 -15.39 -6.91
N ILE A 30 -35.74 -16.59 -6.62
CA ILE A 30 -35.22 -17.50 -7.66
C ILE A 30 -36.27 -17.86 -8.73
N ILE A 31 -37.55 -17.94 -8.35
CA ILE A 31 -38.66 -18.23 -9.27
C ILE A 31 -38.81 -17.07 -10.26
N ASP A 32 -38.79 -15.83 -9.77
CA ASP A 32 -38.91 -14.62 -10.59
C ASP A 32 -37.74 -14.51 -11.57
N LEU A 33 -36.52 -14.73 -11.07
CA LEU A 33 -35.32 -14.75 -11.90
C LEU A 33 -35.39 -15.83 -13.00
N THR A 34 -35.86 -17.03 -12.67
CA THR A 34 -36.04 -18.12 -13.64
C THR A 34 -37.06 -17.74 -14.73
N ASN A 35 -38.16 -17.11 -14.33
CA ASN A 35 -39.21 -16.67 -15.25
C ASN A 35 -38.72 -15.52 -16.16
N ILE A 36 -38.03 -14.53 -15.60
CA ILE A 36 -37.43 -13.42 -16.36
C ILE A 36 -36.43 -13.97 -17.38
N MET A 37 -35.57 -14.91 -16.98
CA MET A 37 -34.59 -15.52 -17.87
C MET A 37 -35.24 -16.27 -19.04
N ARG A 38 -36.27 -17.08 -18.78
CA ARG A 38 -37.02 -17.81 -19.82
C ARG A 38 -37.70 -16.86 -20.80
N LYS A 39 -38.33 -15.80 -20.29
CA LYS A 39 -39.07 -14.82 -21.10
C LYS A 39 -38.15 -13.93 -21.94
N ARG A 40 -37.13 -13.32 -21.33
CA ARG A 40 -36.30 -12.28 -21.98
C ARG A 40 -35.20 -12.84 -22.88
N HIS A 41 -34.71 -14.05 -22.61
CA HIS A 41 -33.55 -14.58 -23.33
C HIS A 41 -33.87 -15.76 -24.26
N GLY A 42 -35.13 -16.23 -24.32
CA GLY A 42 -35.55 -17.31 -25.21
C GLY A 42 -34.78 -18.62 -25.01
N ARG A 43 -34.07 -18.77 -23.87
CA ARG A 43 -33.25 -19.92 -23.55
C ARG A 43 -34.04 -20.89 -22.66
N SER A 44 -33.86 -22.18 -22.90
CA SER A 44 -34.33 -23.27 -22.04
C SER A 44 -33.53 -23.35 -20.73
N VAL A 45 -33.53 -22.27 -19.95
CA VAL A 45 -32.86 -22.24 -18.66
C VAL A 45 -33.71 -23.01 -17.65
N THR A 46 -33.13 -24.05 -17.07
CA THR A 46 -33.75 -24.84 -16.01
C THR A 46 -33.63 -24.09 -14.68
N PHE A 47 -34.59 -24.30 -13.79
CA PHE A 47 -34.55 -23.75 -12.43
C PHE A 47 -33.25 -24.13 -11.70
N GLN A 48 -32.77 -25.35 -11.89
CA GLN A 48 -31.53 -25.83 -11.27
C GLN A 48 -30.30 -25.08 -11.78
N ALA A 49 -30.25 -24.72 -13.07
CA ALA A 49 -29.15 -23.94 -13.62
C ALA A 49 -29.12 -22.52 -13.02
N VAL A 50 -30.29 -21.88 -12.86
CA VAL A 50 -30.43 -20.58 -12.17
C VAL A 50 -29.98 -20.71 -10.71
N ARG A 51 -30.47 -21.74 -10.00
CA ARG A 51 -30.11 -22.00 -8.61
C ARG A 51 -28.62 -22.15 -8.42
N LYS A 52 -27.97 -22.97 -9.25
CA LYS A 52 -26.53 -23.22 -9.18
C LYS A 52 -25.73 -21.93 -9.42
N ALA A 53 -26.15 -21.11 -10.38
CA ALA A 53 -25.50 -19.84 -10.67
C ALA A 53 -25.65 -18.82 -9.54
N LEU A 54 -26.84 -18.70 -8.94
CA LEU A 54 -27.08 -17.83 -7.78
C LEU A 54 -26.23 -18.22 -6.58
N LEU A 55 -26.20 -19.51 -6.25
CA LEU A 55 -25.38 -20.01 -5.14
C LEU A 55 -23.89 -19.76 -5.40
N ALA A 56 -23.40 -20.03 -6.61
CA ALA A 56 -22.00 -19.74 -6.94
C ALA A 56 -21.67 -18.24 -6.80
N LEU A 57 -22.55 -17.33 -7.25
CA LEU A 57 -22.34 -15.88 -7.07
C LEU A 57 -22.44 -15.44 -5.60
N ALA A 58 -23.27 -16.11 -4.80
CA ALA A 58 -23.35 -15.86 -3.36
C ALA A 58 -22.09 -16.37 -2.62
N ASP A 59 -21.60 -17.55 -2.99
CA ASP A 59 -20.36 -18.14 -2.47
C ASP A 59 -19.13 -17.29 -2.84
N GLU A 60 -19.12 -16.71 -4.05
CA GLU A 60 -18.12 -15.72 -4.50
C GLU A 60 -18.25 -14.37 -3.77
N GLY A 61 -19.32 -14.16 -2.99
CA GLY A 61 -19.59 -12.91 -2.29
C GLY A 61 -20.13 -11.78 -3.17
N VAL A 62 -20.47 -12.06 -4.43
CA VAL A 62 -21.05 -11.07 -5.35
C VAL A 62 -22.49 -10.74 -4.95
N LEU A 63 -23.25 -11.77 -4.56
CA LEU A 63 -24.64 -11.64 -4.12
C LEU A 63 -24.78 -11.84 -2.61
N GLN A 64 -25.80 -11.21 -2.05
CA GLN A 64 -26.29 -11.48 -0.71
C GLN A 64 -27.75 -11.90 -0.76
N ARG A 65 -28.14 -12.80 0.14
CA ARG A 65 -29.53 -13.21 0.32
C ARG A 65 -30.22 -12.24 1.27
N GLN A 66 -31.37 -11.70 0.87
CA GLN A 66 -32.22 -10.83 1.68
C GLN A 66 -33.61 -11.44 1.70
N ASP A 67 -34.11 -11.78 2.88
CA ASP A 67 -35.37 -12.51 3.07
C ASP A 67 -35.45 -13.78 2.20
N ASP A 68 -36.31 -13.78 1.18
CA ASP A 68 -36.48 -14.86 0.22
C ASP A 68 -35.94 -14.54 -1.19
N GLY A 69 -35.23 -13.42 -1.33
CA GLY A 69 -34.62 -12.96 -2.57
C GLY A 69 -33.10 -12.83 -2.54
N TYR A 70 -32.55 -12.46 -3.70
CA TYR A 70 -31.13 -12.16 -3.90
C TYR A 70 -30.95 -10.71 -4.35
N SER A 71 -29.88 -10.08 -3.87
CA SER A 71 -29.45 -8.72 -4.23
C SER A 71 -27.94 -8.71 -4.43
N ILE A 72 -27.42 -7.76 -5.21
CA ILE A 72 -25.97 -7.53 -5.30
C ILE A 72 -25.48 -6.97 -3.97
N ARG A 73 -24.37 -7.49 -3.46
CA ARG A 73 -23.75 -6.99 -2.22
C ARG A 73 -23.14 -5.61 -2.48
N LYS A 74 -23.57 -4.59 -1.72
CA LYS A 74 -23.13 -3.20 -1.93
C LYS A 74 -21.63 -3.05 -1.69
N GLU A 75 -21.10 -3.76 -0.70
CA GLU A 75 -19.69 -3.80 -0.33
C GLU A 75 -18.85 -4.31 -1.50
N TRP A 76 -19.28 -5.40 -2.14
CA TRP A 76 -18.59 -5.95 -3.32
C TRP A 76 -18.57 -4.96 -4.49
N ALA A 77 -19.68 -4.25 -4.73
CA ALA A 77 -19.75 -3.26 -5.80
C ALA A 77 -18.80 -2.08 -5.56
N ASN A 78 -18.70 -1.61 -4.31
CA ASN A 78 -17.78 -0.54 -3.92
C ASN A 78 -16.31 -0.97 -4.03
N GLU A 79 -15.97 -2.18 -3.55
CA GLU A 79 -14.63 -2.77 -3.67
C GLU A 79 -14.21 -2.91 -5.14
N THR A 80 -15.14 -3.40 -5.98
CA THR A 80 -14.90 -3.56 -7.42
C THR A 80 -14.71 -2.21 -8.11
N LYS A 81 -15.51 -1.19 -7.76
CA LYS A 81 -15.33 0.16 -8.28
C LYS A 81 -13.96 0.73 -7.91
N GLN A 82 -13.56 0.62 -6.65
CA GLN A 82 -12.24 1.09 -6.20
C GLN A 82 -11.10 0.39 -6.96
N MET A 83 -11.20 -0.92 -7.17
CA MET A 83 -10.24 -1.67 -7.98
C MET A 83 -10.15 -1.16 -9.41
N ILE A 84 -11.30 -0.93 -10.07
CA ILE A 84 -11.34 -0.42 -11.44
C ILE A 84 -10.80 1.01 -11.51
N ASP A 85 -11.17 1.88 -10.57
CA ASP A 85 -10.69 3.26 -10.50
C ASP A 85 -9.16 3.30 -10.32
N MET A 86 -8.60 2.40 -9.50
CA MET A 86 -7.14 2.23 -9.37
C MET A 86 -6.51 1.74 -10.68
N LEU A 87 -7.06 0.70 -11.30
CA LEU A 87 -6.55 0.18 -12.57
C LEU A 87 -6.58 1.24 -13.68
N ILE A 88 -7.67 1.98 -13.80
CA ILE A 88 -7.80 3.07 -14.79
C ILE A 88 -6.75 4.14 -14.51
N LYS A 89 -6.56 4.52 -13.25
CA LYS A 89 -5.53 5.48 -12.87
C LYS A 89 -4.14 4.99 -13.26
N ASP A 90 -3.83 3.73 -12.98
CA ASP A 90 -2.53 3.13 -13.30
C ASP A 90 -2.30 2.99 -14.82
N LEU A 91 -3.37 2.77 -15.60
CA LEU A 91 -3.31 2.70 -17.06
C LEU A 91 -3.27 4.08 -17.74
N ALA A 92 -3.96 5.07 -17.17
CA ALA A 92 -4.04 6.43 -17.72
C ALA A 92 -2.82 7.28 -17.35
N GLU A 93 -2.23 7.05 -16.19
CA GLU A 93 -0.89 7.53 -15.90
C GLU A 93 0.06 6.70 -16.76
N GLU A 94 0.50 7.23 -17.92
CA GLU A 94 1.71 6.70 -18.57
C GLU A 94 2.73 6.52 -17.45
N PRO A 95 3.27 5.30 -17.22
CA PRO A 95 4.16 5.08 -16.10
C PRO A 95 5.27 6.09 -16.28
N LYS A 96 5.26 7.13 -15.43
CA LYS A 96 6.32 8.12 -15.36
C LYS A 96 7.49 7.35 -14.83
N ARG A 97 8.14 6.59 -15.71
CA ARG A 97 9.32 5.82 -15.39
C ARG A 97 10.24 6.87 -14.78
N PRO A 98 10.63 6.72 -13.51
CA PRO A 98 11.51 7.68 -12.90
C PRO A 98 12.70 7.84 -13.83
N ARG A 99 13.14 9.08 -14.03
CA ARG A 99 14.29 9.33 -14.90
C ARG A 99 15.48 8.63 -14.26
N ARG A 100 15.86 7.48 -14.83
CA ARG A 100 17.12 6.81 -14.49
C ARG A 100 18.21 7.76 -14.97
N THR A 101 18.94 8.31 -14.01
CA THR A 101 19.96 9.32 -14.33
C THR A 101 21.29 8.67 -14.59
N GLU A 102 21.67 7.73 -13.72
CA GLU A 102 22.98 7.10 -13.75
C GLU A 102 22.85 5.64 -13.29
N SER A 103 23.62 4.75 -13.93
CA SER A 103 24.01 3.46 -13.37
C SER A 103 25.51 3.52 -13.25
N ILE A 104 26.02 3.61 -12.02
CA ILE A 104 27.47 3.62 -11.79
C ILE A 104 28.02 2.20 -11.98
N ASP A 105 27.21 1.19 -11.64
CA ASP A 105 27.47 -0.24 -11.81
C ASP A 105 26.13 -0.99 -12.02
N GLU A 106 26.15 -2.30 -12.30
CA GLU A 106 24.96 -3.17 -12.37
C GLU A 106 24.19 -3.17 -11.03
N ASP A 107 24.90 -2.96 -9.91
CA ASP A 107 24.35 -3.02 -8.56
C ASP A 107 23.87 -1.67 -8.02
N VAL A 108 24.14 -0.54 -8.69
CA VAL A 108 23.78 0.80 -8.21
C VAL A 108 22.95 1.54 -9.25
N THR A 109 21.70 1.84 -8.90
CA THR A 109 20.78 2.60 -9.76
C THR A 109 20.30 3.87 -9.09
N VAL A 110 20.40 5.01 -9.79
CA VAL A 110 19.96 6.31 -9.30
C VAL A 110 18.71 6.80 -10.06
N TYR A 111 17.69 7.19 -9.29
CA TYR A 111 16.42 7.69 -9.76
C TYR A 111 16.18 9.13 -9.29
N LEU A 112 15.62 9.96 -10.16
CA LEU A 112 15.14 11.29 -9.81
C LEU A 112 13.62 11.38 -9.88
N PHE A 113 13.04 11.96 -8.83
CA PHE A 113 11.61 12.20 -8.67
C PHE A 113 11.32 13.69 -8.49
N SER A 114 10.09 14.13 -8.78
CA SER A 114 9.72 15.54 -8.64
C SER A 114 9.18 15.90 -7.25
N SER A 115 8.94 14.93 -6.38
CA SER A 115 8.51 15.13 -4.98
C SER A 115 8.81 13.88 -4.13
N ILE A 116 8.74 14.02 -2.80
CA ILE A 116 8.85 12.88 -1.87
C ILE A 116 7.74 11.87 -2.13
N ASN A 117 6.50 12.34 -2.33
CA ASN A 117 5.36 11.46 -2.56
C ASN A 117 5.53 10.60 -3.83
N GLU A 118 6.06 11.15 -4.92
CA GLU A 118 6.36 10.35 -6.12
C GLU A 118 7.46 9.32 -5.87
N MET A 119 8.51 9.72 -5.14
CA MET A 119 9.61 8.83 -4.75
C MET A 119 9.13 7.70 -3.83
N MET A 120 8.25 7.99 -2.89
CA MET A 120 7.72 7.01 -1.94
C MET A 120 6.84 5.97 -2.60
N LYS A 121 6.03 6.33 -3.61
CA LYS A 121 5.30 5.33 -4.41
C LYS A 121 6.25 4.32 -5.08
N PHE A 122 7.39 4.80 -5.55
CA PHE A 122 8.41 3.91 -6.11
C PHE A 122 9.12 3.09 -5.03
N TRP A 123 9.49 3.71 -3.91
CA TRP A 123 10.06 2.98 -2.76
C TRP A 123 9.13 1.85 -2.32
N GLU A 124 7.84 2.10 -2.23
CA GLU A 124 6.83 1.10 -1.88
C GLU A 124 6.82 -0.09 -2.86
N SER A 125 6.95 0.16 -4.17
CA SER A 125 7.09 -0.95 -5.13
C SER A 125 8.34 -1.80 -4.88
N ILE A 126 9.46 -1.20 -4.44
CA ILE A 126 10.65 -1.96 -4.04
C ILE A 126 10.36 -2.84 -2.82
N ILE A 127 9.61 -2.32 -1.84
CA ILE A 127 9.23 -3.08 -0.64
C ILE A 127 8.31 -4.24 -1.01
N ASP A 128 7.33 -4.00 -1.87
CA ASP A 128 6.39 -5.03 -2.33
C ASP A 128 7.10 -6.13 -3.13
N ASP A 129 7.99 -5.76 -4.06
CA ASP A 129 8.78 -6.71 -4.85
C ASP A 129 9.69 -7.56 -3.96
N TRP A 130 10.40 -6.93 -3.02
CA TRP A 130 11.21 -7.64 -2.03
C TRP A 130 10.35 -8.58 -1.18
N PHE A 131 9.21 -8.11 -0.68
CA PHE A 131 8.33 -8.91 0.18
C PHE A 131 7.74 -10.12 -0.56
N GLN A 132 7.42 -9.97 -1.85
CA GLN A 132 6.94 -11.06 -2.70
C GLN A 132 8.04 -12.10 -2.97
N GLY A 133 9.27 -11.63 -3.21
CA GLY A 133 10.44 -12.47 -3.43
C GLY A 133 11.06 -13.06 -2.15
N PHE A 134 10.58 -12.68 -0.96
CA PHE A 134 11.16 -13.11 0.31
C PHE A 134 11.03 -14.63 0.53
N GLU A 135 12.18 -15.31 0.60
CA GLU A 135 12.30 -16.77 0.73
C GLU A 135 12.78 -17.22 2.11
N LYS A 136 12.58 -18.51 2.41
CA LYS A 136 13.06 -19.13 3.65
C LYS A 136 14.60 -19.21 3.62
N GLY A 137 15.26 -18.31 4.35
CA GLY A 137 16.72 -18.21 4.40
C GLY A 137 17.25 -16.79 4.22
N ASP A 138 16.40 -15.86 3.77
CA ASP A 138 16.75 -14.45 3.74
C ASP A 138 17.00 -13.91 5.15
N PRO A 139 17.79 -12.83 5.30
CA PRO A 139 17.85 -12.10 6.56
C PRO A 139 16.44 -11.65 6.93
N HIS A 140 15.88 -12.21 8.00
CA HIS A 140 14.58 -11.82 8.56
C HIS A 140 14.67 -10.46 9.26
N ILE A 141 15.28 -9.47 8.61
CA ILE A 141 15.59 -8.15 9.17
C ILE A 141 15.37 -7.11 8.07
N ASN A 142 14.64 -6.05 8.42
CA ASN A 142 14.68 -4.79 7.69
C ASN A 142 14.98 -3.65 8.67
N CYS A 143 15.76 -2.68 8.22
CA CYS A 143 16.14 -1.52 9.01
C CYS A 143 15.76 -0.24 8.28
N TYR A 144 15.45 0.81 9.03
CA TYR A 144 15.17 2.14 8.50
C TYR A 144 15.85 3.20 9.37
N GLN A 145 16.34 4.26 8.76
CA GLN A 145 16.77 5.46 9.47
C GLN A 145 16.25 6.68 8.72
N GLY A 146 15.69 7.62 9.47
CA GLY A 146 15.18 8.87 8.93
C GLY A 146 15.05 9.94 10.02
N ALA A 147 14.99 11.20 9.60
CA ALA A 147 14.84 12.32 10.52
C ALA A 147 13.48 12.36 11.20
N HIS A 148 12.44 12.09 10.43
CA HIS A 148 11.06 12.13 10.88
C HIS A 148 10.30 10.89 10.40
N LEU A 149 9.46 10.35 11.28
CA LEU A 149 8.60 9.20 10.99
C LEU A 149 7.24 9.68 10.44
N TRP A 150 7.28 10.45 9.36
CA TRP A 150 6.09 11.12 8.81
C TRP A 150 5.16 10.16 8.05
N GLU A 151 5.69 9.04 7.58
CA GLU A 151 4.97 7.95 6.92
C GLU A 151 3.90 7.38 7.85
N GLY A 152 4.26 7.13 9.11
CA GLY A 152 3.36 6.70 10.17
C GLY A 152 2.33 7.74 10.60
N ILE A 153 2.33 8.92 9.99
CA ILE A 153 1.34 9.97 10.23
C ILE A 153 0.40 10.10 9.03
N LEU A 154 0.94 10.13 7.81
CA LEU A 154 0.14 10.25 6.58
C LEU A 154 -0.53 8.93 6.17
N HIS A 155 0.07 7.79 6.51
CA HIS A 155 -0.27 6.48 5.94
C HIS A 155 -0.48 5.40 7.01
N LEU A 156 -1.13 5.74 8.13
CA LEU A 156 -1.35 4.87 9.29
C LEU A 156 -1.82 3.44 8.96
N ASP A 157 -2.92 3.30 8.20
CA ASP A 157 -3.48 1.98 7.88
C ASP A 157 -2.55 1.15 7.00
N ARG A 158 -1.80 1.81 6.13
CA ARG A 158 -0.81 1.18 5.26
C ARG A 158 0.37 0.68 6.08
N GLU A 159 0.94 1.52 6.93
CA GLU A 159 2.06 1.15 7.79
C GLU A 159 1.70 0.00 8.72
N ARG A 160 0.48 0.02 9.29
CA ARG A 160 -0.05 -1.09 10.09
C ARG A 160 -0.15 -2.38 9.27
N THR A 161 -0.63 -2.28 8.03
CA THR A 161 -0.78 -3.43 7.13
C THR A 161 0.59 -4.03 6.79
N LEU A 162 1.54 -3.17 6.39
CA LEU A 162 2.89 -3.56 6.03
C LEU A 162 3.62 -4.20 7.22
N MET A 163 3.69 -3.53 8.38
CA MET A 163 4.35 -4.09 9.57
C MET A 163 3.68 -5.39 10.02
N GLY A 164 2.36 -5.48 9.94
CA GLY A 164 1.63 -6.72 10.23
C GLY A 164 2.01 -7.87 9.27
N GLN A 165 2.22 -7.58 7.98
CA GLN A 165 2.70 -8.55 7.00
C GLN A 165 4.13 -9.00 7.29
N LEU A 166 5.05 -8.07 7.58
CA LEU A 166 6.44 -8.36 7.94
C LEU A 166 6.50 -9.26 9.20
N LYS A 167 5.76 -8.88 10.24
CA LYS A 167 5.68 -9.63 11.50
C LYS A 167 5.16 -11.06 11.28
N ARG A 168 4.14 -11.26 10.44
CA ARG A 168 3.62 -12.60 10.11
C ARG A 168 4.62 -13.46 9.35
N LYS A 169 5.52 -12.87 8.57
CA LYS A 169 6.66 -13.56 7.94
C LYS A 169 7.85 -13.77 8.87
N GLY A 170 7.77 -13.31 10.12
CA GLY A 170 8.87 -13.42 11.09
C GLY A 170 10.02 -12.45 10.82
N ILE A 171 9.80 -11.41 10.02
CA ILE A 171 10.76 -10.35 9.75
C ILE A 171 10.77 -9.40 10.94
N LYS A 172 11.95 -9.14 11.49
CA LYS A 172 12.19 -8.17 12.56
C LYS A 172 12.51 -6.82 11.95
N SER A 173 11.75 -5.81 12.35
CA SER A 173 11.91 -4.46 11.83
C SER A 173 12.54 -3.56 12.88
N TYR A 174 13.53 -2.77 12.47
CA TYR A 174 14.21 -1.79 13.32
C TYR A 174 14.18 -0.40 12.67
N ALA A 175 14.06 0.65 13.48
CA ALA A 175 14.11 2.01 12.97
C ALA A 175 14.82 2.97 13.92
N ILE A 176 15.67 3.83 13.36
CA ILE A 176 16.21 5.00 14.05
C ILE A 176 15.51 6.25 13.54
N CYS A 177 14.92 7.00 14.46
CA CYS A 177 14.47 8.36 14.21
C CYS A 177 15.54 9.32 14.71
N THR A 178 16.25 10.00 13.79
CA THR A 178 17.30 10.97 14.17
C THR A 178 16.71 12.32 14.58
N GLY A 179 15.40 12.48 14.47
CA GLY A 179 14.64 13.56 15.07
C GLY A 179 14.54 13.43 16.58
N GLY A 180 13.45 13.95 17.14
CA GLY A 180 13.30 14.02 18.59
C GLY A 180 12.30 15.07 19.04
N THR A 181 11.45 15.51 18.12
CA THR A 181 10.31 16.36 18.43
C THR A 181 9.27 15.57 19.22
N PRO A 182 8.31 16.25 19.89
CA PRO A 182 7.20 15.56 20.52
C PRO A 182 6.38 14.71 19.53
N LEU A 183 6.24 15.14 18.27
CA LEU A 183 5.55 14.37 17.25
C LEU A 183 6.32 13.11 16.83
N ASP A 184 7.65 13.17 16.73
CA ASP A 184 8.49 11.99 16.48
C ASP A 184 8.29 10.93 17.57
N ARG A 185 8.21 11.37 18.84
CA ARG A 185 7.94 10.47 19.97
C ARG A 185 6.56 9.82 19.87
N ASN A 186 5.55 10.53 19.38
CA ASN A 186 4.22 9.97 19.18
C ASN A 186 4.21 8.96 18.02
N ALA A 187 4.83 9.30 16.88
CA ALA A 187 4.97 8.38 15.76
C ALA A 187 5.76 7.12 16.16
N ALA A 188 6.84 7.26 16.94
CA ALA A 188 7.59 6.13 17.46
C ALA A 188 6.76 5.21 18.37
N LYS A 189 5.83 5.75 19.17
CA LYS A 189 4.88 4.93 19.96
C LYS A 189 3.98 4.11 19.06
N PHE A 190 3.35 4.73 18.06
CA PHE A 190 2.53 4.03 17.08
C PHE A 190 3.29 2.87 16.42
N TYR A 191 4.52 3.14 15.96
CA TYR A 191 5.35 2.11 15.34
C TYR A 191 5.72 0.96 16.29
N LYS A 192 6.03 1.27 17.56
CA LYS A 192 6.26 0.25 18.59
C LYS A 192 5.02 -0.63 18.81
N GLU A 193 3.83 -0.05 18.83
CA GLU A 193 2.57 -0.79 19.00
C GLU A 193 2.31 -1.78 17.86
N ILE A 194 2.68 -1.42 16.62
CA ILE A 194 2.54 -2.31 15.46
C ILE A 194 3.73 -3.27 15.25
N GLY A 195 4.70 -3.28 16.17
CA GLY A 195 5.77 -4.27 16.24
C GLY A 195 7.13 -3.85 15.66
N LEU A 196 7.35 -2.56 15.40
CA LEU A 196 8.64 -2.00 14.96
C LEU A 196 9.51 -1.66 16.18
N HIS A 197 10.79 -2.08 16.18
CA HIS A 197 11.75 -1.66 17.19
C HIS A 197 12.27 -0.25 16.86
N VAL A 198 11.70 0.78 17.50
CA VAL A 198 12.08 2.19 17.23
C VAL A 198 12.94 2.78 18.33
N HIS A 199 14.08 3.36 17.94
CA HIS A 199 14.93 4.19 18.79
C HIS A 199 14.95 5.64 18.29
N ILE A 200 15.07 6.60 19.20
CA ILE A 200 15.16 8.03 18.86
C ILE A 200 16.54 8.53 19.27
N THR A 201 17.36 8.88 18.28
CA THR A 201 18.73 9.38 18.47
C THR A 201 18.83 10.80 17.93
N SER A 202 18.49 11.79 18.76
CA SER A 202 18.42 13.18 18.28
C SER A 202 19.75 13.67 17.74
N SER A 203 19.76 14.06 16.46
CA SER A 203 20.89 14.67 15.78
C SER A 203 20.56 16.07 15.28
N ASN A 204 21.57 16.94 15.36
CA ASN A 204 21.53 18.27 14.77
C ASN A 204 22.36 18.36 13.49
N ALA A 205 23.01 17.28 13.07
CA ALA A 205 23.77 17.25 11.82
C ALA A 205 22.80 17.40 10.64
N THR A 206 23.13 18.30 9.70
CA THR A 206 22.33 18.50 8.49
C THR A 206 22.20 17.21 7.67
N PHE A 207 23.24 16.37 7.68
CA PHE A 207 23.24 15.07 7.02
C PHE A 207 22.11 14.17 7.55
N ASP A 208 22.04 13.96 8.87
CA ASP A 208 21.04 13.09 9.50
C ASP A 208 19.60 13.57 9.32
N ARG A 209 19.41 14.86 9.03
CA ARG A 209 18.08 15.44 8.77
C ARG A 209 17.61 15.27 7.33
N ALA A 210 18.55 15.16 6.39
CA ALA A 210 18.25 15.07 4.97
C ALA A 210 18.36 13.64 4.44
N HIS A 211 19.18 12.80 5.07
CA HIS A 211 19.52 11.47 4.60
C HIS A 211 18.63 10.40 5.24
N TYR A 212 17.95 9.65 4.39
CA TYR A 212 17.11 8.53 4.79
C TYR A 212 17.66 7.27 4.14
N ILE A 213 17.69 6.17 4.90
CA ILE A 213 18.20 4.89 4.43
C ILE A 213 17.31 3.76 4.94
N ALA A 214 17.03 2.77 4.12
CA ALA A 214 16.45 1.52 4.57
C ALA A 214 17.08 0.32 3.88
N THR A 215 16.91 -0.83 4.48
CA THR A 215 17.41 -2.11 4.00
C THR A 215 16.30 -3.14 3.88
N TYR A 216 16.35 -3.93 2.81
CA TYR A 216 15.39 -4.98 2.49
C TYR A 216 16.16 -6.16 1.91
N GLY A 217 16.57 -7.10 2.76
CA GLY A 217 17.45 -8.21 2.34
C GLY A 217 18.84 -7.72 1.92
N ASP A 218 19.18 -7.89 0.64
CA ASP A 218 20.42 -7.39 0.02
C ASP A 218 20.28 -6.01 -0.62
N ILE A 219 19.09 -5.41 -0.58
CA ILE A 219 18.80 -4.09 -1.15
C ILE A 219 18.97 -3.02 -0.07
N ILE A 220 19.61 -1.92 -0.44
CA ILE A 220 19.68 -0.67 0.31
C ILE A 220 18.99 0.39 -0.53
N VAL A 221 18.09 1.14 0.10
CA VAL A 221 17.42 2.28 -0.51
C VAL A 221 17.83 3.52 0.26
N GLU A 222 18.49 4.45 -0.42
CA GLU A 222 18.94 5.72 0.15
C GLU A 222 18.26 6.88 -0.56
N THR A 223 17.84 7.90 0.19
CA THR A 223 17.34 9.14 -0.38
C THR A 223 17.86 10.33 0.38
N THR A 224 18.06 11.43 -0.35
CA THR A 224 18.45 12.71 0.24
C THR A 224 17.40 13.75 -0.11
N TYR A 225 16.75 14.27 0.93
CA TYR A 225 15.72 15.30 0.77
C TYR A 225 16.34 16.67 0.50
N PRO A 226 15.81 17.43 -0.47
CA PRO A 226 16.20 18.81 -0.67
C PRO A 226 16.03 19.65 0.60
N GLU A 227 16.97 20.56 0.85
CA GLU A 227 16.99 21.40 2.06
C GLU A 227 15.65 22.14 2.29
N LYS A 228 15.00 22.60 1.22
CA LYS A 228 13.68 23.25 1.28
C LYS A 228 12.61 22.35 1.89
N ILE A 229 12.63 21.05 1.58
CA ILE A 229 11.69 20.08 2.15
C ILE A 229 12.07 19.76 3.59
N VAL A 230 13.36 19.52 3.86
CA VAL A 230 13.88 19.26 5.21
C VAL A 230 13.47 20.37 6.17
N LYS A 231 13.70 21.64 5.82
CA LYS A 231 13.28 22.80 6.64
C LYS A 231 11.78 22.83 6.92
N LYS A 232 10.95 22.44 5.94
CA LYS A 232 9.50 22.41 6.09
C LYS A 232 9.03 21.27 6.98
N LEU A 233 9.60 20.07 6.82
CA LEU A 233 9.32 18.92 7.69
C LEU A 233 9.75 19.22 9.13
N ASP A 234 10.98 19.71 9.34
CA ASP A 234 11.49 20.11 10.66
C ASP A 234 10.55 21.11 11.34
N ALA A 235 10.15 22.16 10.63
CA ALA A 235 9.25 23.17 11.14
C ALA A 235 7.87 22.58 11.49
N PHE A 236 7.34 21.70 10.63
CA PHE A 236 6.08 21.02 10.86
C PHE A 236 6.12 20.14 12.12
N PHE A 237 7.14 19.31 12.28
CA PHE A 237 7.30 18.41 13.43
C PHE A 237 7.57 19.15 14.75
N ARG A 238 8.27 20.30 14.68
CA ARG A 238 8.48 21.15 15.87
C ARG A 238 7.21 21.89 16.29
N LYS A 239 6.42 22.37 15.33
CA LYS A 239 5.18 23.11 15.57
C LYS A 239 4.10 22.22 16.16
N ASN A 240 3.90 21.03 15.59
CA ASN A 240 2.85 20.11 16.00
C ASN A 240 3.40 19.20 17.12
N ARG A 241 2.83 19.27 18.33
CA ARG A 241 3.30 18.45 19.45
C ARG A 241 2.53 17.14 19.59
N THR A 242 1.30 17.10 19.10
CA THR A 242 0.36 15.99 19.27
C THR A 242 -0.42 15.76 17.97
N VAL A 243 -1.05 14.59 17.84
CA VAL A 243 -1.75 14.17 16.62
C VAL A 243 -3.15 14.80 16.49
N GLU A 244 -3.75 15.22 17.60
CA GLU A 244 -5.13 15.73 17.68
C GLU A 244 -5.31 17.07 16.95
N HIS A 245 -4.24 17.86 16.84
CA HIS A 245 -4.25 19.18 16.19
C HIS A 245 -3.38 19.22 14.94
N LEU A 246 -3.08 18.06 14.39
CA LEU A 246 -2.20 17.93 13.25
C LEU A 246 -2.86 18.43 11.97
N ASP A 247 -2.21 19.35 11.28
CA ASP A 247 -2.62 19.77 9.94
C ASP A 247 -2.11 18.77 8.88
N LEU A 248 -2.88 17.70 8.64
CA LEU A 248 -2.56 16.68 7.64
C LEU A 248 -2.47 17.25 6.22
N LYS A 249 -3.22 18.31 5.92
CA LYS A 249 -3.16 18.99 4.62
C LYS A 249 -1.79 19.65 4.44
N ALA A 250 -1.29 20.36 5.46
CA ALA A 250 0.04 20.96 5.41
C ALA A 250 1.14 19.89 5.26
N LEU A 251 1.06 18.76 5.96
CA LEU A 251 2.04 17.67 5.78
C LEU A 251 1.99 17.08 4.36
N SER A 252 0.79 16.87 3.83
CA SER A 252 0.57 16.42 2.45
C SER A 252 1.16 17.40 1.43
N GLU A 253 0.98 18.70 1.63
CA GLU A 253 1.58 19.75 0.78
C GLU A 253 3.11 19.75 0.84
N ILE A 254 3.71 19.43 2.00
CA ILE A 254 5.16 19.33 2.14
C ILE A 254 5.71 18.14 1.34
N VAL A 255 5.12 16.95 1.47
CA VAL A 255 5.61 15.75 0.76
C VAL A 255 5.32 15.79 -0.74
N ASN A 256 4.33 16.57 -1.16
CA ASN A 256 4.02 16.81 -2.58
C ASN A 256 4.74 18.03 -3.17
N LEU A 257 5.55 18.74 -2.37
CA LEU A 257 6.30 19.91 -2.83
C LEU A 257 7.19 19.52 -4.02
N LYS A 258 7.09 20.30 -5.10
CA LYS A 258 7.91 20.08 -6.29
C LYS A 258 9.38 20.47 -6.03
N ALA A 259 10.23 19.47 -5.85
CA ALA A 259 11.67 19.58 -5.75
C ALA A 259 12.31 18.24 -6.15
N PRO A 260 13.47 18.24 -6.83
CA PRO A 260 14.12 17.00 -7.26
C PRO A 260 14.55 16.18 -6.05
N VAL A 261 14.03 14.97 -5.92
CA VAL A 261 14.40 14.01 -4.87
C VAL A 261 15.21 12.88 -5.51
N LYS A 262 16.43 12.67 -5.01
CA LYS A 262 17.31 11.59 -5.47
C LYS A 262 17.09 10.36 -4.61
N LEU A 263 16.78 9.23 -5.23
CA LEU A 263 16.74 7.92 -4.60
C LEU A 263 17.78 7.00 -5.27
N THR A 264 18.59 6.35 -4.46
CA THR A 264 19.63 5.41 -4.87
C THR A 264 19.23 4.02 -4.38
N VAL A 265 19.19 3.06 -5.28
CA VAL A 265 19.00 1.65 -4.96
C VAL A 265 20.33 0.94 -5.15
N ILE A 266 20.82 0.30 -4.10
CA ILE A 266 22.09 -0.43 -4.08
C ILE A 266 21.77 -1.89 -3.76
N LYS A 267 22.16 -2.81 -4.63
CA LYS A 267 22.06 -4.25 -4.38
C LYS A 267 23.39 -4.78 -3.89
N ASN A 268 23.60 -4.78 -2.58
CA ASN A 268 24.84 -5.26 -1.97
C ASN A 268 24.58 -5.85 -0.57
N ARG A 269 24.60 -7.18 -0.48
CA ARG A 269 24.34 -7.90 0.78
C ARG A 269 25.31 -7.54 1.90
N SER A 270 26.59 -7.39 1.59
CA SER A 270 27.60 -7.08 2.62
C SER A 270 27.37 -5.68 3.20
N MET A 271 27.05 -4.70 2.35
CA MET A 271 26.76 -3.34 2.79
C MET A 271 25.43 -3.28 3.55
N ALA A 272 24.39 -3.99 3.09
CA ALA A 272 23.10 -4.07 3.77
C ALA A 272 23.26 -4.65 5.19
N ASN A 273 24.09 -5.69 5.35
CA ASN A 273 24.40 -6.25 6.67
C ASN A 273 25.12 -5.25 7.59
N HIS A 274 26.05 -4.44 7.06
CA HIS A 274 26.71 -3.40 7.85
C HIS A 274 25.73 -2.30 8.28
N VAL A 275 24.84 -1.86 7.38
CA VAL A 275 23.79 -0.89 7.70
C VAL A 275 22.85 -1.45 8.77
N ASN A 276 22.39 -2.69 8.61
CA ASN A 276 21.55 -3.38 9.59
C ASN A 276 22.20 -3.42 10.96
N LYS A 277 23.47 -3.85 11.03
CA LYS A 277 24.22 -3.91 12.28
C LYS A 277 24.34 -2.53 12.94
N SER A 278 24.70 -1.51 12.17
CA SER A 278 24.81 -0.12 12.66
C SER A 278 23.49 0.39 13.24
N ILE A 279 22.37 0.09 12.60
CA ILE A 279 21.04 0.52 13.07
C ILE A 279 20.62 -0.27 14.31
N ILE A 280 20.85 -1.58 14.33
CA ILE A 280 20.49 -2.46 15.46
C ILE A 280 21.33 -2.15 16.70
N ASP A 281 22.63 -1.90 16.55
CA ASP A 281 23.53 -1.61 17.68
C ASP A 281 23.18 -0.29 18.40
N GLN A 282 22.42 0.59 17.74
CA GLN A 282 21.92 1.85 18.31
C GLN A 282 20.49 1.73 18.89
N CYS A 283 19.79 0.62 18.67
CA CYS A 283 18.39 0.44 19.06
C CYS A 283 18.24 -0.15 20.45
#